data_AF-A0A3D3CTQ3-F1
#
_entry.id   AF-A0A3D3CTQ3-F1
#
_cell.length_a   1.000
_cell.length_b   1.000
_cell.length_c   1.000
_cell.angle_alpha   90.00
_cell.angle_beta   90.00
_cell.angle_gamma   90.00
#
_symmetry.space_group_name_H-M   'P 1'
#
loop_
_entity.id
_entity.type
_entity.pdbx_description
1 polymer ?
#
loop_
_entity_poly.entity_id
_entity_poly.type
_entity_poly.pdbx_seq_one_letter_code
_entity_poly.pdbx_strand_id
1 'polypeptide(L)'
;KAGEFYAVHRARPFYGELVEFMSRGPIIAAILEKENAVADFRKLIGATDPAKADKGTIRQLFAASLGENAIHGSDSDENAQVEGDFFFSFLERI
;
A
#
# COMPACT_ATOMS: atom_id res chain seq x y z
N LYS A 1 -5.80 13.05 5.34
CA LYS A 1 -6.43 11.72 5.21
C LYS A 1 -5.46 10.54 5.43
N ALA A 2 -4.13 10.69 5.24
CA ALA A 2 -3.18 9.58 5.49
C ALA A 2 -3.30 8.92 6.88
N GLY A 3 -3.53 9.72 7.94
CA GLY A 3 -3.75 9.18 9.28
C GLY A 3 -5.00 8.30 9.43
N GLU A 4 -6.09 8.65 8.75
CA GLU A 4 -7.32 7.83 8.73
C GLU A 4 -7.09 6.51 8.00
N PHE A 5 -6.43 6.56 6.84
CA PHE A 5 -6.11 5.37 6.05
C PHE A 5 -5.24 4.37 6.85
N TYR A 6 -4.22 4.87 7.55
CA TYR A 6 -3.34 4.03 8.37
C TYR A 6 -3.79 3.89 9.83
N ALA A 7 -5.07 4.13 10.16
CA ALA A 7 -5.55 4.13 11.55
C ALA A 7 -5.30 2.80 12.29
N VAL A 8 -5.25 1.67 11.58
CA VAL A 8 -4.89 0.35 12.12
C VAL A 8 -3.50 0.33 12.76
N HIS A 9 -2.60 1.23 12.34
CA HIS A 9 -1.26 1.36 12.87
C HIS A 9 -1.11 2.44 13.95
N ARG A 10 -2.18 3.10 14.40
CA ARG A 10 -2.12 4.25 15.34
C ARG A 10 -1.31 4.00 16.63
N ALA A 11 -1.25 2.76 17.10
CA ALA A 11 -0.53 2.38 18.33
C ALA A 11 0.93 1.95 18.07
N ARG A 12 1.38 1.94 16.80
CA ARG A 12 2.72 1.53 16.40
C ARG A 12 3.68 2.71 16.52
N PRO A 13 4.93 2.49 16.98
CA PRO A 13 5.92 3.57 17.13
C PRO A 13 6.19 4.35 15.84
N PHE A 14 6.11 3.69 14.68
CA PHE A 14 6.37 4.30 13.37
C PHE A 14 5.18 5.06 12.76
N TYR A 15 4.01 5.11 13.43
CA TYR A 15 2.79 5.67 12.83
C TYR A 15 2.93 7.15 12.45
N GLY A 16 3.60 7.95 13.30
CA GLY A 16 3.83 9.37 13.00
C GLY A 16 4.63 9.56 11.72
N GLU A 17 5.77 8.87 11.61
CA GLU A 17 6.63 8.90 10.42
C GLU A 17 5.92 8.40 9.17
N LEU A 18 5.09 7.35 9.29
CA LEU A 18 4.28 6.83 8.19
C LEU A 18 3.29 7.87 7.67
N VAL A 19 2.56 8.54 8.56
CA VAL A 19 1.58 9.56 8.18
C VAL A 19 2.27 10.77 7.56
N GLU A 20 3.40 11.20 8.10
CA GLU A 20 4.19 12.29 7.54
C GLU A 20 4.72 11.95 6.13
N PHE A 21 5.29 10.75 5.95
CA PHE A 21 5.77 10.29 4.66
C PHE A 21 4.64 10.22 3.63
N MET A 22 3.51 9.63 3.97
CA MET A 22 2.39 9.44 3.04
C MET A 22 1.61 10.73 2.76
N SER A 23 1.91 11.83 3.45
CA SER A 23 1.29 13.15 3.22
C SER A 23 2.24 14.21 2.68
N ARG A 24 3.55 13.93 2.53
CA ARG A 24 4.53 14.91 2.03
C ARG A 24 4.46 15.18 0.53
N GLY A 25 3.71 14.38 -0.23
CA GLY A 25 3.62 14.48 -1.69
C GLY A 25 2.38 13.77 -2.26
N PRO A 26 2.12 13.96 -3.57
CA PRO A 26 1.02 13.29 -4.25
C PRO A 26 1.24 11.78 -4.33
N ILE A 27 0.15 11.03 -4.34
CA ILE A 27 0.13 9.59 -4.64
C ILE A 27 -0.65 9.34 -5.93
N ILE A 28 -0.42 8.17 -6.52
CA ILE A 28 -1.33 7.58 -7.51
C ILE A 28 -2.09 6.46 -6.82
N ALA A 29 -3.41 6.61 -6.72
CA ALA A 29 -4.29 5.54 -6.29
C ALA A 29 -4.85 4.83 -7.53
N ALA A 30 -4.97 3.50 -7.47
CA ALA A 30 -5.55 2.69 -8.54
C ALA A 30 -6.24 1.47 -7.96
N ILE A 31 -7.30 1.02 -8.62
CA ILE A 31 -7.93 -0.29 -8.40
C ILE A 31 -7.43 -1.22 -9.50
N LEU A 32 -6.92 -2.38 -9.10
CA LEU A 32 -6.43 -3.41 -10.01
C LEU A 32 -7.36 -4.62 -9.94
N GLU A 33 -7.79 -5.10 -11.10
CA GLU A 33 -8.71 -6.23 -11.19
C GLU A 33 -8.06 -7.40 -11.96
N LYS A 34 -8.16 -8.58 -11.38
CA LYS A 34 -7.92 -9.88 -12.00
C LYS A 34 -8.36 -10.97 -11.03
N GLU A 35 -8.45 -12.21 -11.52
CA GLU A 35 -8.49 -13.36 -10.63
C GLU A 35 -7.25 -13.38 -9.72
N ASN A 36 -7.46 -13.60 -8.42
CA ASN A 36 -6.40 -13.63 -7.39
C ASN A 36 -5.60 -12.30 -7.27
N ALA A 37 -6.24 -11.15 -7.54
CA ALA A 37 -5.57 -9.84 -7.61
C ALA A 37 -4.75 -9.49 -6.38
N VAL A 38 -5.31 -9.59 -5.17
CA VAL A 38 -4.63 -9.21 -3.94
C VAL A 38 -3.36 -10.02 -3.74
N ALA A 39 -3.45 -11.35 -3.77
CA ALA A 39 -2.30 -12.22 -3.54
C ALA A 39 -1.22 -12.05 -4.62
N ASP A 40 -1.61 -11.96 -5.89
CA ASP A 40 -0.65 -11.78 -6.99
C ASP A 40 0.01 -10.41 -6.96
N PHE A 41 -0.73 -9.36 -6.58
CA PHE A 41 -0.16 -8.03 -6.43
C PHE A 41 0.77 -7.94 -5.22
N ARG A 42 0.41 -8.54 -4.09
CA ARG A 42 1.29 -8.69 -2.92
C ARG A 42 2.60 -9.39 -3.28
N LYS A 43 2.52 -10.45 -4.10
CA LYS A 43 3.70 -11.17 -4.63
C LYS A 43 4.55 -10.28 -5.53
N LEU A 44 3.94 -9.53 -6.44
CA LEU A 44 4.63 -8.58 -7.32
C LEU A 44 5.32 -7.45 -6.53
N ILE A 45 4.66 -6.94 -5.49
CA ILE A 45 5.20 -5.87 -4.63
C ILE A 45 6.45 -6.34 -3.89
N GLY A 46 6.42 -7.56 -3.33
CA GLY A 46 7.50 -8.12 -2.54
C GLY A 46 7.47 -7.74 -1.05
N ALA A 47 8.48 -8.23 -0.30
CA ALA A 47 8.62 -8.00 1.13
C ALA A 47 8.74 -6.50 1.46
N THR A 48 8.22 -6.07 2.61
CA THR A 48 8.24 -4.65 3.03
C THR A 48 9.65 -4.11 3.20
N ASP A 49 10.57 -4.93 3.71
CA ASP A 49 11.99 -4.63 3.73
C ASP A 49 12.59 -4.96 2.35
N PRO A 50 13.05 -3.97 1.56
CA PRO A 50 13.61 -4.25 0.24
C PRO A 50 14.87 -5.12 0.28
N ALA A 51 15.60 -5.14 1.39
CA ALA A 51 16.74 -6.05 1.57
C ALA A 51 16.32 -7.53 1.66
N LYS A 52 15.03 -7.79 1.93
CA LYS A 52 14.43 -9.13 2.01
C LYS A 52 13.48 -9.43 0.84
N ALA A 53 13.35 -8.50 -0.11
CA ALA A 53 12.44 -8.65 -1.24
C ALA A 53 13.12 -9.46 -2.37
N ASP A 54 12.36 -10.37 -2.98
CA ASP A 54 12.88 -11.20 -4.07
C ASP A 54 13.28 -10.36 -5.29
N LYS A 55 14.28 -10.84 -6.03
CA LYS A 55 14.77 -10.18 -7.24
C LYS A 55 13.65 -9.94 -8.25
N GLY A 56 13.52 -8.70 -8.72
CA GLY A 56 12.53 -8.30 -9.72
C GLY A 56 11.17 -7.88 -9.15
N THR A 57 10.98 -7.92 -7.81
CA THR A 57 9.80 -7.32 -7.18
C THR A 57 9.89 -5.80 -7.16
N ILE A 58 8.74 -5.12 -7.06
CA ILE A 58 8.68 -3.64 -7.07
C ILE A 58 9.56 -3.06 -5.95
N ARG A 59 9.48 -3.61 -4.74
CA ARG A 59 10.27 -3.11 -3.61
C ARG A 59 11.77 -3.37 -3.79
N GLN A 60 12.17 -4.52 -4.33
CA GLN A 60 13.58 -4.77 -4.61
C GLN A 60 14.15 -3.79 -5.65
N LEU A 61 13.34 -3.36 -6.63
CA LEU A 61 13.78 -2.48 -7.71
C LEU A 61 13.72 -0.99 -7.35
N PHE A 62 12.73 -0.56 -6.56
CA PHE A 62 12.38 0.86 -6.45
C PHE A 62 12.24 1.40 -5.02
N ALA A 63 12.22 0.56 -3.98
CA ALA A 63 12.16 1.06 -2.61
C ALA A 63 13.49 1.67 -2.18
N ALA A 64 13.43 2.79 -1.45
CA ALA A 64 14.61 3.42 -0.87
C ALA A 64 14.95 2.85 0.51
N SER A 65 13.94 2.45 1.29
CA SER A 65 14.11 1.90 2.65
C SER A 65 12.87 1.13 3.12
N LEU A 66 12.89 0.64 4.37
CA LEU A 66 11.73 -0.01 5.02
C LEU A 66 10.53 0.95 5.15
N GLY A 67 10.78 2.21 5.49
CA GLY A 67 9.75 3.26 5.63
C GLY A 67 9.35 3.89 4.30
N GLU A 68 10.29 3.99 3.36
CA GLU A 68 10.08 4.56 2.02
C GLU A 68 10.10 3.44 0.97
N ASN A 69 9.09 2.56 1.03
CA ASN A 69 9.06 1.28 0.33
C ASN A 69 8.29 1.29 -1.02
N ALA A 70 8.21 2.46 -1.66
CA ALA A 70 7.68 2.71 -3.00
C ALA A 70 6.18 2.46 -3.25
N ILE A 71 5.56 1.45 -2.64
CA ILE A 71 4.19 1.04 -2.98
C ILE A 71 3.43 0.42 -1.81
N HIS A 72 2.14 0.76 -1.74
CA HIS A 72 1.13 0.13 -0.90
C HIS A 72 0.26 -0.81 -1.73
N GLY A 73 -0.22 -1.89 -1.12
CA GLY A 73 -1.23 -2.77 -1.69
C GLY A 73 -1.90 -3.53 -0.57
N SER A 74 -3.22 -3.66 -0.65
CA SER A 74 -4.06 -4.30 0.36
C SER A 74 -3.60 -5.73 0.66
N ASP A 75 -3.83 -6.19 1.88
CA ASP A 75 -3.33 -7.48 2.39
C ASP A 75 -4.40 -8.58 2.44
N SER A 76 -5.67 -8.25 2.21
CA SER A 76 -6.79 -9.19 2.04
C SER A 76 -7.85 -8.62 1.09
N ASP A 77 -8.76 -9.46 0.62
CA ASP A 77 -9.88 -9.03 -0.23
C ASP A 77 -10.83 -8.09 0.52
N GLU A 78 -11.04 -8.30 1.81
CA GLU A 78 -11.83 -7.42 2.67
C GLU A 78 -11.17 -6.04 2.80
N ASN A 79 -9.86 -6.00 3.05
CA ASN A 79 -9.15 -4.73 3.12
C ASN A 79 -9.06 -4.05 1.76
N ALA A 80 -8.98 -4.78 0.65
CA ALA A 80 -9.05 -4.20 -0.69
C ALA A 80 -10.37 -3.45 -0.94
N GLN A 81 -11.49 -3.98 -0.46
CA GLN A 81 -12.79 -3.29 -0.52
C GLN A 81 -12.79 -2.03 0.35
N VAL A 82 -12.37 -2.13 1.62
CA VAL A 82 -12.34 -0.99 2.55
C VAL A 82 -11.43 0.14 2.03
N GLU A 83 -10.25 -0.21 1.54
CA GLU A 83 -9.30 0.76 0.99
C GLU A 83 -9.77 1.36 -0.33
N GLY A 84 -10.41 0.56 -1.20
CA GLY A 84 -11.03 1.03 -2.43
C GLY A 84 -12.15 2.05 -2.15
N ASP A 85 -13.03 1.74 -1.20
CA ASP A 85 -14.11 2.63 -0.73
C ASP A 85 -13.57 3.93 -0.14
N PHE A 86 -12.39 3.90 0.49
CA PHE A 86 -11.75 5.07 1.08
C PHE A 86 -11.29 6.09 0.02
N PHE A 87 -10.75 5.61 -1.10
CA PHE A 87 -10.18 6.48 -2.14
C PHE A 87 -11.16 6.81 -3.27
N PHE A 88 -12.08 5.90 -3.59
CA PHE A 88 -12.94 6.01 -4.77
C PHE A 88 -14.42 5.95 -4.38
N SER A 89 -15.20 6.89 -4.90
CA SER A 89 -16.65 6.83 -4.78
C SER A 89 -17.22 5.59 -5.47
N PHE A 90 -18.47 5.24 -5.16
CA PHE A 90 -19.15 4.14 -5.85
C PHE A 90 -19.11 4.27 -7.38
N LEU A 91 -19.25 5.50 -7.91
CA LEU A 91 -19.27 5.75 -9.35
C LEU A 91 -17.90 5.61 -10.02
N GLU A 92 -16.81 5.71 -9.27
CA GLU A 92 -15.44 5.55 -9.78
C GLU A 92 -14.98 4.08 -9.77
N ARG A 93 -15.79 3.18 -9.18
CA ARG A 93 -15.47 1.75 -9.00
C ARG A 93 -16.33 0.83 -9.85
N ILE A 94 -17.21 1.39 -10.68
CA ILE A 94 -18.08 0.67 -11.64
C ILE A 94 -17.47 0.64 -13.03
#